data_AF-A0A7W3NMK5-F1
#
_entry.id   AF-A0A7W3NMK5-F1
#
_cell.length_a   1.000
_cell.length_b   1.000
_cell.length_c   1.000
_cell.angle_alpha   90.00
_cell.angle_beta   90.00
_cell.angle_gamma   90.00
#
_symmetry.space_group_name_H-M   'P 1'
#
loop_
_entity.id
_entity.type
_entity.pdbx_description
1 polymer ?
#
loop_
_entity_poly.entity_id
_entity_poly.type
_entity_poly.pdbx_seq_one_letter_code
_entity_poly.pdbx_strand_id
1 'polypeptide(L)'
;MHIPSYARATIRAALPTVPTARQVGTLDCAICDAPFEDREPVPLGPTPASGLFGCRDCLTRLIARARRSRDSALARNAEHARAEWAAWARARDRYLAGVESVREASEAVARLAAEGTAKPLEIAWLLVALESAHSWTAGDAPKAPNPVDPSDSSVRDAEFRLGLELISAREAVAERLAYHLINEAIPAEPEMCEEFDCPDDCSGRHDSSHIDCGPDAVFEDLARRGVVVPRAEDDPAPALDRTLPGRTKKSAPAMTGPAEALAQHGIDTDDIELLLDAAAAGLVTDAWHDALLSEIPATAKPAPGEILAQRADLYRRARRALVAARDDGPQALRAFQAVASSVDLPWAGGSPFTLRESRAATENFIQHIDDRIRYTSELMREQGWRAVLLRLAASAASRAPDHFGMPGWADRVASVTRHLAELDRSDAPPALADLGAVETLLVEAPDRLGADALGWILDRRPEAAL
;
A
#
# COMPACT_ATOMS: atom_id res chain seq x y z
N MET A 1 -16.71 -42.84 -15.13
CA MET A 1 -17.16 -42.09 -13.91
C MET A 1 -16.57 -40.69 -13.93
N HIS A 2 -17.37 -39.61 -13.81
CA HIS A 2 -16.84 -38.23 -13.76
C HIS A 2 -16.30 -37.90 -12.37
N ILE A 3 -15.08 -37.35 -12.28
CA ILE A 3 -14.46 -36.89 -11.03
C ILE A 3 -14.64 -35.37 -10.91
N PRO A 4 -15.47 -34.88 -9.97
CA PRO A 4 -15.67 -33.45 -9.78
C PRO A 4 -14.38 -32.73 -9.42
N SER A 5 -14.21 -31.49 -9.88
CA SER A 5 -13.02 -30.67 -9.63
C SER A 5 -12.68 -30.56 -8.13
N TYR A 6 -13.69 -30.33 -7.29
CA TYR A 6 -13.54 -30.20 -5.84
C TYR A 6 -12.98 -31.47 -5.15
N ALA A 7 -13.10 -32.64 -5.78
CA ALA A 7 -12.64 -33.91 -5.20
C ALA A 7 -11.20 -34.26 -5.58
N ARG A 8 -10.60 -33.56 -6.57
CA ARG A 8 -9.27 -33.89 -7.12
C ARG A 8 -8.18 -33.82 -6.06
N ALA A 9 -8.18 -32.80 -5.20
CA ALA A 9 -7.18 -32.66 -4.14
C ALA A 9 -7.28 -33.80 -3.12
N THR A 10 -8.49 -34.14 -2.67
CA THR A 10 -8.73 -35.25 -1.74
C THR A 10 -8.32 -36.60 -2.34
N ILE A 11 -8.55 -36.80 -3.64
CA ILE A 11 -8.14 -38.02 -4.34
C ILE A 11 -6.62 -38.09 -4.47
N ARG A 12 -5.94 -37.01 -4.87
CA ARG A 12 -4.47 -36.95 -4.94
C ARG A 12 -3.82 -37.23 -3.58
N ALA A 13 -4.38 -36.68 -2.50
CA ALA A 13 -3.87 -36.90 -1.15
C ALA A 13 -4.04 -38.35 -0.66
N ALA A 14 -4.91 -39.14 -1.29
CA ALA A 14 -5.12 -40.56 -0.98
C ALA A 14 -4.28 -41.50 -1.85
N LEU A 15 -3.50 -40.97 -2.81
CA LEU A 15 -2.61 -41.78 -3.64
C LEU A 15 -1.34 -42.16 -2.86
N PRO A 16 -0.77 -43.34 -3.13
CA PRO A 16 0.51 -43.73 -2.56
C PRO A 16 1.62 -42.85 -3.09
N THR A 17 2.59 -42.53 -2.22
CA THR A 17 3.78 -41.76 -2.59
C THR A 17 4.62 -42.49 -3.65
N VAL A 18 4.63 -43.82 -3.62
CA VAL A 18 5.31 -44.69 -4.60
C VAL A 18 4.35 -45.80 -5.05
N PRO A 19 3.81 -45.76 -6.28
CA PRO A 19 2.92 -46.81 -6.79
C PRO A 19 3.65 -48.13 -7.07
N THR A 20 2.96 -49.24 -6.89
CA THR A 20 3.50 -50.57 -7.24
C THR A 20 3.41 -50.82 -8.76
N ALA A 21 4.22 -51.75 -9.28
CA ALA A 21 4.18 -52.14 -10.69
C ALA A 21 2.78 -52.62 -11.13
N ARG A 22 2.03 -53.26 -10.21
CA ARG A 22 0.65 -53.72 -10.47
C ARG A 22 -0.34 -52.57 -10.53
N GLN A 23 -0.17 -51.54 -9.72
CA GLN A 23 -1.00 -50.32 -9.75
C GLN A 23 -0.76 -49.49 -11.02
N VAL A 24 0.51 -49.37 -11.45
CA VAL A 24 0.86 -48.72 -12.74
C VAL A 24 0.36 -49.54 -13.92
N GLY A 25 0.40 -50.87 -13.81
CA GLY A 25 -0.10 -51.81 -14.81
C GLY A 25 -1.62 -51.92 -14.90
N THR A 26 -2.39 -51.10 -14.17
CA THR A 26 -3.87 -51.16 -14.16
C THR A 26 -4.43 -52.50 -13.67
N LEU A 27 -3.67 -53.24 -12.85
CA LEU A 27 -4.12 -54.52 -12.27
C LEU A 27 -4.77 -54.34 -10.91
N ASP A 28 -4.25 -53.40 -10.11
CA ASP A 28 -4.74 -53.12 -8.76
C ASP A 28 -5.12 -51.64 -8.60
N CYS A 29 -6.11 -51.39 -7.75
CA CYS A 29 -6.56 -50.04 -7.41
C CYS A 29 -5.46 -49.27 -6.68
N ALA A 30 -5.09 -48.09 -7.20
CA ALA A 30 -4.06 -47.25 -6.61
C ALA A 30 -4.42 -46.70 -5.21
N ILE A 31 -5.66 -46.82 -4.73
CA ILE A 31 -6.10 -46.30 -3.43
C ILE A 31 -6.18 -47.38 -2.35
N CYS A 32 -6.61 -48.59 -2.71
CA CYS A 32 -6.83 -49.68 -1.74
C CYS A 32 -6.03 -50.95 -2.02
N ASP A 33 -5.20 -50.95 -3.06
CA ASP A 33 -4.34 -52.06 -3.47
C ASP A 33 -5.09 -53.39 -3.78
N ALA A 34 -6.41 -53.31 -3.95
CA ALA A 34 -7.23 -54.45 -4.31
C ALA A 34 -7.23 -54.66 -5.83
N PRO A 35 -7.20 -55.91 -6.32
CA PRO A 35 -7.25 -56.19 -7.75
C PRO A 35 -8.56 -55.67 -8.37
N PHE A 36 -8.49 -55.25 -9.63
CA PHE A 36 -9.68 -54.81 -10.37
C PHE A 36 -10.59 -55.98 -10.76
N GLU A 37 -10.01 -57.14 -11.11
CA GLU A 37 -10.76 -58.30 -11.61
C GLU A 37 -11.73 -57.87 -12.74
N ASP A 38 -13.05 -58.05 -12.55
CA ASP A 38 -14.11 -57.66 -13.48
C ASP A 38 -14.56 -56.18 -13.36
N ARG A 39 -13.95 -55.40 -12.47
CA ARG A 39 -14.35 -54.00 -12.20
C ARG A 39 -13.64 -53.05 -13.16
N GLU A 40 -14.41 -52.16 -13.80
CA GLU A 40 -13.86 -51.15 -14.70
C GLU A 40 -12.94 -50.15 -13.95
N PRO A 41 -11.66 -50.04 -14.33
CA PRO A 41 -10.71 -49.12 -13.72
C PRO A 41 -11.01 -47.67 -14.12
N VAL A 42 -11.07 -46.75 -13.15
CA VAL A 42 -11.34 -45.33 -13.42
C VAL A 42 -10.04 -44.52 -13.41
N PRO A 43 -9.69 -43.82 -14.50
CA PRO A 43 -8.46 -43.03 -14.55
C PRO A 43 -8.49 -41.85 -13.57
N LEU A 44 -7.38 -41.64 -12.86
CA LEU A 44 -7.29 -40.62 -11.80
C LEU A 44 -6.64 -39.31 -12.26
N GLY A 45 -5.91 -39.31 -13.37
CA GLY A 45 -5.34 -38.09 -13.94
C GLY A 45 -6.22 -37.46 -15.03
N PRO A 46 -5.77 -36.32 -15.59
CA PRO A 46 -6.54 -35.55 -16.56
C PRO A 46 -6.71 -36.27 -17.92
N THR A 47 -5.90 -37.28 -18.20
CA THR A 47 -5.96 -38.12 -19.39
C THR A 47 -5.96 -39.60 -19.00
N PRO A 48 -6.61 -40.50 -19.76
CA PRO A 48 -6.56 -41.94 -19.50
C PRO A 48 -5.15 -42.54 -19.50
N ALA A 49 -4.18 -41.86 -20.11
CA ALA A 49 -2.76 -42.24 -20.16
C ALA A 49 -1.97 -41.94 -18.88
N SER A 50 -2.58 -41.32 -17.87
CA SER A 50 -1.91 -40.87 -16.64
C SER A 50 -1.52 -41.99 -15.65
N GLY A 51 -1.68 -43.27 -16.05
CA GLY A 51 -1.02 -44.42 -15.43
C GLY A 51 -1.55 -44.90 -14.09
N LEU A 52 -2.43 -44.15 -13.41
CA LEU A 52 -3.05 -44.55 -12.14
C LEU A 52 -4.56 -44.60 -12.22
N PHE A 53 -5.11 -45.68 -11.67
CA PHE A 53 -6.54 -45.99 -11.72
C PHE A 53 -7.07 -46.28 -10.31
N GLY A 54 -8.30 -45.85 -10.05
CA GLY A 54 -9.02 -46.14 -8.81
C GLY A 54 -10.25 -46.98 -9.07
N CYS A 55 -10.66 -47.78 -8.08
CA CYS A 55 -11.93 -48.48 -8.12
C CYS A 55 -13.09 -47.54 -7.75
N ARG A 56 -14.28 -47.83 -8.29
CA ARG A 56 -15.49 -47.02 -8.09
C ARG A 56 -15.85 -46.83 -6.61
N ASP A 57 -15.66 -47.84 -5.78
CA ASP A 57 -15.96 -47.79 -4.34
C ASP A 57 -15.05 -46.80 -3.61
N CYS A 58 -13.75 -46.84 -3.87
CA CYS A 58 -12.79 -45.90 -3.30
C CYS A 58 -13.07 -44.47 -3.74
N LEU A 59 -13.34 -44.25 -5.03
CA LEU A 59 -13.65 -42.92 -5.54
C LEU A 59 -14.96 -42.38 -4.99
N THR A 60 -15.99 -43.22 -4.84
CA THR A 60 -17.26 -42.81 -4.24
C THR A 60 -17.07 -42.34 -2.80
N ARG A 61 -16.30 -43.08 -1.98
CA ARG A 61 -15.97 -42.67 -0.60
C ARG A 61 -15.20 -41.36 -0.54
N LEU A 62 -14.17 -41.20 -1.39
CA LEU A 62 -13.36 -39.98 -1.42
C LEU A 62 -14.13 -38.76 -1.93
N ILE A 63 -14.97 -38.92 -2.95
CA ILE A 63 -15.84 -37.84 -3.44
C ILE A 63 -16.86 -37.44 -2.37
N ALA A 64 -17.44 -38.39 -1.64
CA ALA A 64 -18.33 -38.11 -0.52
C ALA A 64 -17.61 -37.35 0.61
N ARG A 65 -16.37 -37.73 0.92
CA ARG A 65 -15.52 -37.02 1.90
C ARG A 65 -15.20 -35.59 1.43
N ALA A 66 -14.81 -35.43 0.17
CA ALA A 66 -14.51 -34.12 -0.42
C ALA A 66 -15.75 -33.21 -0.43
N ARG A 67 -16.93 -33.76 -0.74
CA ARG A 67 -18.20 -33.04 -0.67
C ARG A 67 -18.47 -32.54 0.75
N ARG A 68 -18.41 -33.41 1.76
CA ARG A 68 -18.60 -33.00 3.16
C ARG A 68 -17.61 -31.91 3.58
N SER A 69 -16.33 -32.06 3.23
CA SER A 69 -15.31 -31.06 3.56
C SER A 69 -15.56 -29.71 2.89
N ARG A 70 -15.98 -29.71 1.61
CA ARG A 70 -16.36 -28.50 0.88
C ARG A 70 -17.56 -27.84 1.53
N ASP A 71 -18.61 -28.60 1.83
CA ASP A 71 -19.85 -28.07 2.38
C ASP A 71 -19.62 -27.48 3.78
N SER A 72 -18.79 -28.12 4.62
CA SER A 72 -18.36 -27.55 5.90
C SER A 72 -17.51 -26.29 5.74
N ALA A 73 -16.63 -26.23 4.74
CA ALA A 73 -15.86 -25.01 4.46
C ALA A 73 -16.75 -23.86 3.98
N LEU A 74 -17.72 -24.15 3.11
CA LEU A 74 -18.72 -23.16 2.66
C LEU A 74 -19.55 -22.63 3.83
N ALA A 75 -19.99 -23.50 4.75
CA ALA A 75 -20.73 -23.09 5.94
C ALA A 75 -19.91 -22.15 6.84
N ARG A 76 -18.64 -22.52 7.12
CA ARG A 76 -17.73 -21.67 7.91
C ARG A 76 -17.44 -20.33 7.23
N ASN A 77 -17.20 -20.34 5.92
CA ASN A 77 -16.96 -19.11 5.16
C ASN A 77 -18.19 -18.20 5.16
N ALA A 78 -19.40 -18.77 5.07
CA ALA A 78 -20.63 -18.01 5.15
C ALA A 78 -20.86 -17.40 6.55
N GLU A 79 -20.53 -18.14 7.62
CA GLU A 79 -20.59 -17.63 8.99
C GLU A 79 -19.57 -16.51 9.23
N HIS A 80 -18.34 -16.70 8.77
CA HIS A 80 -17.29 -15.68 8.83
C HIS A 80 -17.70 -14.41 8.08
N ALA A 81 -18.20 -14.55 6.84
CA ALA A 81 -18.68 -13.42 6.06
C ALA A 81 -19.80 -12.66 6.79
N ARG A 82 -20.78 -13.36 7.39
CA ARG A 82 -21.85 -12.71 8.18
C ARG A 82 -21.30 -11.93 9.38
N ALA A 83 -20.29 -12.46 10.06
CA ALA A 83 -19.67 -11.80 11.20
C ALA A 83 -18.89 -10.53 10.76
N GLU A 84 -18.13 -10.62 9.68
CA GLU A 84 -17.43 -9.45 9.09
C GLU A 84 -18.42 -8.37 8.65
N TRP A 85 -19.51 -8.76 7.99
CA TRP A 85 -20.59 -7.85 7.59
C TRP A 85 -21.24 -7.15 8.77
N ALA A 86 -21.56 -7.89 9.85
CA ALA A 86 -22.15 -7.30 11.05
C ALA A 86 -21.18 -6.33 11.76
N ALA A 87 -19.88 -6.63 11.76
CA ALA A 87 -18.85 -5.75 12.31
C ALA A 87 -18.71 -4.47 11.48
N TRP A 88 -18.69 -4.59 10.15
CA TRP A 88 -18.64 -3.45 9.25
C TRP A 88 -19.88 -2.57 9.36
N ALA A 89 -21.09 -3.14 9.40
CA ALA A 89 -22.33 -2.36 9.53
C ALA A 89 -22.31 -1.47 10.78
N ARG A 90 -21.87 -2.00 11.93
CA ARG A 90 -21.69 -1.21 13.17
C ARG A 90 -20.62 -0.12 13.03
N ALA A 91 -19.54 -0.40 12.32
CA ALA A 91 -18.51 0.61 12.08
C ALA A 91 -19.02 1.73 11.15
N ARG A 92 -19.76 1.38 10.10
CA ARG A 92 -20.40 2.30 9.17
C ARG A 92 -21.40 3.20 9.89
N ASP A 93 -22.27 2.64 10.72
CA ASP A 93 -23.28 3.43 11.41
C ASP A 93 -22.64 4.44 12.40
N ARG A 94 -21.56 4.05 13.08
CA ARG A 94 -20.76 4.99 13.92
C ARG A 94 -20.09 6.09 13.09
N TYR A 95 -19.51 5.72 11.96
CA TYR A 95 -18.89 6.68 11.06
C TYR A 95 -19.91 7.70 10.53
N LEU A 96 -21.08 7.24 10.08
CA LEU A 96 -22.17 8.11 9.61
C LEU A 96 -22.64 9.07 10.70
N ALA A 97 -22.74 8.61 11.95
CA ALA A 97 -23.05 9.46 13.09
C ALA A 97 -21.97 10.54 13.30
N GLY A 98 -20.68 10.18 13.20
CA GLY A 98 -19.58 11.14 13.28
C GLY A 98 -19.62 12.19 12.17
N VAL A 99 -19.85 11.78 10.93
CA VAL A 99 -20.02 12.67 9.77
C VAL A 99 -21.16 13.67 10.02
N GLU A 100 -22.31 13.18 10.52
CA GLU A 100 -23.46 14.03 10.83
C GLU A 100 -23.15 15.02 11.95
N SER A 101 -22.44 14.62 13.01
CA SER A 101 -22.03 15.54 14.09
C SER A 101 -21.10 16.65 13.59
N VAL A 102 -20.16 16.35 12.69
CA VAL A 102 -19.29 17.39 12.07
C VAL A 102 -20.10 18.29 11.13
N ARG A 103 -21.10 17.73 10.44
CA ARG A 103 -22.01 18.50 9.59
C ARG A 103 -22.80 19.52 10.42
N GLU A 104 -23.41 19.09 11.52
CA GLU A 104 -24.13 19.97 12.45
C GLU A 104 -23.22 21.04 13.06
N ALA A 105 -21.98 20.68 13.39
CA ALA A 105 -20.98 21.64 13.88
C ALA A 105 -20.62 22.68 12.80
N SER A 106 -20.49 22.26 11.53
CA SER A 106 -20.24 23.15 10.40
C SER A 106 -21.36 24.18 10.25
N GLU A 107 -22.61 23.72 10.29
CA GLU A 107 -23.80 24.56 10.21
C GLU A 107 -23.86 25.58 11.38
N ALA A 108 -23.49 25.15 12.59
CA ALA A 108 -23.43 26.02 13.76
C ALA A 108 -22.33 27.09 13.64
N VAL A 109 -21.14 26.74 13.15
CA VAL A 109 -20.05 27.69 12.91
C VAL A 109 -20.44 28.71 11.85
N ALA A 110 -21.08 28.28 10.75
CA ALA A 110 -21.60 29.16 9.72
C ALA A 110 -22.60 30.19 10.28
N ARG A 111 -23.56 29.74 11.11
CA ARG A 111 -24.52 30.64 11.77
C ARG A 111 -23.84 31.65 12.69
N LEU A 112 -22.92 31.21 13.55
CA LEU A 112 -22.19 32.11 14.46
C LEU A 112 -21.39 33.18 13.69
N ALA A 113 -20.83 32.81 12.54
CA ALA A 113 -20.13 33.75 11.68
C ALA A 113 -21.06 34.78 11.04
N ALA A 114 -22.20 34.33 10.50
CA ALA A 114 -23.19 35.17 9.84
C ALA A 114 -23.91 36.13 10.82
N GLU A 115 -24.26 35.66 12.01
CA GLU A 115 -24.95 36.46 13.03
C GLU A 115 -24.02 37.47 13.73
N GLY A 116 -22.70 37.29 13.61
CA GLY A 116 -21.71 38.19 14.21
C GLY A 116 -21.67 38.17 15.74
N THR A 117 -22.25 37.14 16.37
CA THR A 117 -22.40 36.99 17.82
C THR A 117 -21.10 36.59 18.51
N ALA A 118 -20.16 35.99 17.77
CA ALA A 118 -18.81 35.65 18.25
C ALA A 118 -17.74 36.61 17.70
N LYS A 119 -16.64 36.75 18.44
CA LYS A 119 -15.51 37.60 18.01
C LYS A 119 -14.83 36.98 16.78
N PRO A 120 -14.30 37.79 15.85
CA PRO A 120 -13.65 37.30 14.62
C PRO A 120 -12.55 36.26 14.86
N LEU A 121 -11.64 36.51 15.81
CA LEU A 121 -10.57 35.56 16.16
C LEU A 121 -11.11 34.25 16.74
N GLU A 122 -12.19 34.30 17.51
CA GLU A 122 -12.82 33.10 18.08
C GLU A 122 -13.49 32.25 16.98
N ILE A 123 -14.10 32.91 15.99
CA ILE A 123 -14.69 32.24 14.82
C ILE A 123 -13.60 31.57 13.97
N ALA A 124 -12.43 32.21 13.81
CA ALA A 124 -11.29 31.61 13.12
C ALA A 124 -10.81 30.33 13.82
N TRP A 125 -10.72 30.33 15.15
CA TRP A 125 -10.37 29.14 15.93
C TRP A 125 -11.41 28.02 15.81
N LEU A 126 -12.70 28.36 15.79
CA LEU A 126 -13.77 27.39 15.56
C LEU A 126 -13.67 26.73 14.18
N LEU A 127 -13.31 27.50 13.13
CA LEU A 127 -13.07 26.94 11.80
C LEU A 127 -11.87 25.98 11.80
N VAL A 128 -10.74 26.35 12.43
CA VAL A 128 -9.56 25.47 12.53
C VAL A 128 -9.91 24.16 13.22
N ALA A 129 -10.66 24.23 14.32
CA ALA A 129 -11.06 23.05 15.07
C ALA A 129 -12.08 22.20 14.27
N LEU A 130 -12.96 22.83 13.48
CA LEU A 130 -13.89 22.14 12.57
C LEU A 130 -13.16 21.39 11.45
N GLU A 131 -12.14 22.01 10.83
CA GLU A 131 -11.30 21.37 9.81
C GLU A 131 -10.54 20.16 10.38
N SER A 132 -10.07 20.28 11.63
CA SER A 132 -9.50 19.15 12.37
C SER A 132 -10.52 18.03 12.51
N ALA A 133 -11.72 18.31 13.02
CA ALA A 133 -12.77 17.30 13.21
C ALA A 133 -13.17 16.60 11.90
N HIS A 134 -13.25 17.32 10.79
CA HIS A 134 -13.49 16.76 9.47
C HIS A 134 -12.35 15.81 9.03
N SER A 135 -11.09 16.24 9.18
CA SER A 135 -9.90 15.45 8.82
C SER A 135 -9.83 14.12 9.60
N TRP A 136 -10.13 14.16 10.91
CA TRP A 136 -10.20 12.97 11.76
C TRP A 136 -11.31 12.02 11.31
N THR A 137 -12.51 12.56 11.05
CA THR A 137 -13.66 11.75 10.61
C THR A 137 -13.39 11.08 9.27
N ALA A 138 -12.81 11.79 8.29
CA ALA A 138 -12.46 11.23 6.99
C ALA A 138 -11.42 10.08 7.08
N GLY A 139 -10.53 10.12 8.08
CA GLY A 139 -9.54 9.06 8.32
C GLY A 139 -10.13 7.74 8.85
N ASP A 140 -11.31 7.78 9.48
CA ASP A 140 -11.95 6.65 10.15
C ASP A 140 -13.01 5.94 9.28
N ALA A 141 -13.07 6.26 7.98
CA ALA A 141 -14.02 5.65 7.04
C ALA A 141 -13.88 4.11 6.98
N PRO A 142 -14.92 3.33 7.35
CA PRO A 142 -14.83 1.88 7.43
C PRO A 142 -14.86 1.23 6.05
N LYS A 143 -13.88 0.36 5.77
CA LYS A 143 -13.81 -0.38 4.51
C LYS A 143 -14.79 -1.55 4.49
N ALA A 144 -15.59 -1.62 3.42
CA ALA A 144 -16.62 -2.65 3.27
C ALA A 144 -16.02 -4.04 2.98
N PRO A 145 -16.57 -5.13 3.55
CA PRO A 145 -16.17 -6.48 3.20
C PRO A 145 -16.63 -6.81 1.77
N ASN A 146 -15.71 -7.25 0.93
CA ASN A 146 -15.96 -7.62 -0.46
C ASN A 146 -16.99 -8.78 -0.53
N PRO A 147 -18.00 -8.79 -1.43
CA PRO A 147 -18.34 -7.82 -2.46
C PRO A 147 -19.64 -7.10 -2.07
N VAL A 148 -19.53 -5.88 -1.56
CA VAL A 148 -20.71 -5.00 -1.47
C VAL A 148 -20.94 -4.39 -2.83
N ASP A 149 -22.20 -4.42 -3.24
CA ASP A 149 -22.74 -3.64 -4.35
C ASP A 149 -22.23 -2.19 -4.23
N PRO A 150 -21.66 -1.56 -5.27
CA PRO A 150 -21.19 -0.17 -5.27
C PRO A 150 -22.28 0.90 -4.98
N SER A 151 -23.44 0.47 -4.48
CA SER A 151 -24.65 1.24 -4.24
C SER A 151 -24.89 1.64 -2.78
N ASP A 152 -23.92 1.52 -1.85
CA ASP A 152 -24.12 2.12 -0.51
C ASP A 152 -23.98 3.66 -0.63
N SER A 153 -25.03 4.27 -1.18
CA SER A 153 -25.14 5.71 -1.44
C SER A 153 -25.13 6.51 -0.14
N SER A 154 -25.44 5.88 0.99
CA SER A 154 -25.59 6.54 2.29
C SER A 154 -24.31 7.24 2.76
N VAL A 155 -23.15 6.57 2.65
CA VAL A 155 -21.83 7.12 3.03
C VAL A 155 -21.45 8.28 2.10
N ARG A 156 -21.58 8.08 0.79
CA ARG A 156 -21.27 9.12 -0.20
C ARG A 156 -22.18 10.34 -0.08
N ASP A 157 -23.47 10.12 0.14
CA ASP A 157 -24.46 11.19 0.31
C ASP A 157 -24.19 11.98 1.59
N ALA A 158 -23.79 11.32 2.68
CA ALA A 158 -23.42 11.97 3.94
C ALA A 158 -22.13 12.78 3.81
N GLU A 159 -21.08 12.21 3.20
CA GLU A 159 -19.82 12.93 2.90
C GLU A 159 -20.07 14.14 2.01
N PHE A 160 -20.92 14.00 0.98
CA PHE A 160 -21.28 15.10 0.09
C PHE A 160 -21.99 16.23 0.84
N ARG A 161 -22.97 15.91 1.69
CA ARG A 161 -23.68 16.91 2.52
C ARG A 161 -22.73 17.61 3.50
N LEU A 162 -21.84 16.86 4.16
CA LEU A 162 -20.81 17.45 5.01
C LEU A 162 -19.91 18.41 4.22
N GLY A 163 -19.50 18.02 3.01
CA GLY A 163 -18.72 18.88 2.12
C GLY A 163 -19.40 20.20 1.80
N LEU A 164 -20.72 20.19 1.54
CA LEU A 164 -21.50 21.40 1.31
C LEU A 164 -21.52 22.32 2.54
N GLU A 165 -21.79 21.76 3.73
CA GLU A 165 -21.85 22.55 4.97
C GLU A 165 -20.47 23.12 5.37
N LEU A 166 -19.39 22.38 5.12
CA LEU A 166 -18.03 22.89 5.32
C LEU A 166 -17.72 24.07 4.40
N ILE A 167 -18.16 24.02 3.14
CA ILE A 167 -18.01 25.15 2.20
C ILE A 167 -18.77 26.37 2.73
N SER A 168 -20.02 26.20 3.16
CA SER A 168 -20.82 27.29 3.73
C SER A 168 -20.19 27.87 5.00
N ALA A 169 -19.64 27.04 5.88
CA ALA A 169 -18.93 27.50 7.07
C ALA A 169 -17.67 28.30 6.69
N ARG A 170 -16.84 27.80 5.77
CA ARG A 170 -15.65 28.51 5.28
C ARG A 170 -15.99 29.87 4.69
N GLU A 171 -17.04 29.93 3.87
CA GLU A 171 -17.48 31.16 3.23
C GLU A 171 -17.92 32.21 4.26
N ALA A 172 -18.81 31.83 5.18
CA ALA A 172 -19.31 32.74 6.22
C ALA A 172 -18.19 33.25 7.14
N VAL A 173 -17.25 32.37 7.51
CA VAL A 173 -16.09 32.75 8.32
C VAL A 173 -15.15 33.69 7.54
N ALA A 174 -14.87 33.38 6.27
CA ALA A 174 -14.02 34.20 5.42
C ALA A 174 -14.60 35.60 5.21
N GLU A 175 -15.90 35.70 4.94
CA GLU A 175 -16.61 36.98 4.82
C GLU A 175 -16.49 37.79 6.13
N ARG A 176 -16.74 37.14 7.28
CA ARG A 176 -16.66 37.79 8.59
C ARG A 176 -15.25 38.31 8.91
N LEU A 177 -14.22 37.55 8.57
CA LEU A 177 -12.81 37.91 8.77
C LEU A 177 -12.38 39.02 7.80
N ALA A 178 -12.80 38.96 6.54
CA ALA A 178 -12.54 40.00 5.55
C ALA A 178 -13.14 41.35 6.00
N TYR A 179 -14.40 41.35 6.47
CA TYR A 179 -15.03 42.55 7.04
C TYR A 179 -14.29 43.07 8.28
N HIS A 180 -13.80 42.18 9.14
CA HIS A 180 -13.00 42.59 10.30
C HIS A 180 -11.68 43.23 9.87
N LEU A 181 -10.93 42.61 8.96
CA LEU A 181 -9.65 43.13 8.46
C LEU A 181 -9.82 44.47 7.74
N ILE A 182 -10.86 44.62 6.91
CA ILE A 182 -11.16 45.91 6.25
C ILE A 182 -11.45 46.99 7.29
N ASN A 183 -12.24 46.67 8.32
CA ASN A 183 -12.58 47.65 9.37
C ASN A 183 -11.40 48.02 10.28
N GLU A 184 -10.50 47.08 10.58
CA GLU A 184 -9.27 47.34 11.34
C GLU A 184 -8.19 48.05 10.51
N ALA A 185 -8.19 47.85 9.18
CA ALA A 185 -7.25 48.48 8.27
C ALA A 185 -7.66 49.89 7.81
N ILE A 186 -8.88 50.36 8.16
CA ILE A 186 -9.29 51.75 7.89
C ILE A 186 -8.59 52.66 8.92
N PRO A 187 -7.67 53.55 8.48
CA PRO A 187 -7.00 54.46 9.41
C PRO A 187 -8.01 55.43 10.04
N ALA A 188 -7.78 55.76 11.32
CA ALA A 188 -8.66 56.66 12.07
C ALA A 188 -8.75 58.07 11.46
N GLU A 189 -7.78 58.47 10.64
CA GLU A 189 -7.74 59.71 9.88
C GLU A 189 -7.30 59.42 8.43
N PRO A 190 -8.09 59.79 7.41
CA PRO A 190 -7.89 59.35 6.02
C PRO A 190 -6.83 60.13 5.23
N GLU A 191 -6.05 61.01 5.87
CA GLU A 191 -5.00 61.78 5.21
C GLU A 191 -3.62 61.30 5.67
N MET A 192 -2.83 60.85 4.70
CA MET A 192 -1.42 60.41 4.77
C MET A 192 -1.22 58.89 4.89
N CYS A 193 -1.10 58.22 3.75
CA CYS A 193 -0.38 56.97 3.65
C CYS A 193 0.76 57.18 2.63
N GLU A 194 1.95 57.50 3.15
CA GLU A 194 3.20 57.21 2.45
C GLU A 194 3.42 55.69 2.49
N GLU A 195 3.94 55.16 1.39
CA GLU A 195 4.17 53.76 1.00
C GLU A 195 4.23 52.69 2.13
N PHE A 196 3.47 51.61 1.92
CA PHE A 196 3.56 50.36 2.66
C PHE A 196 4.90 49.67 2.40
N ASP A 197 5.91 49.97 3.20
CA ASP A 197 7.06 49.09 3.41
C ASP A 197 6.86 48.31 4.72
N CYS A 198 6.90 46.99 4.61
CA CYS A 198 6.99 46.11 5.78
C CYS A 198 8.34 46.38 6.45
N PRO A 199 8.40 46.64 7.78
CA PRO A 199 9.68 46.83 8.43
C PRO A 199 10.53 45.56 8.28
N ASP A 200 11.84 45.74 8.07
CA ASP A 200 12.83 44.67 7.83
C ASP A 200 12.92 43.61 8.95
N ASP A 201 12.21 43.81 10.07
CA ASP A 201 12.14 42.91 11.22
C ASP A 201 10.82 42.11 11.34
N CYS A 202 9.93 42.18 10.35
CA CYS A 202 8.71 41.40 10.34
C CYS A 202 9.00 39.88 10.22
N SER A 203 8.99 39.18 11.35
CA SER A 203 9.30 37.75 11.44
C SER A 203 8.13 36.82 11.10
N GLY A 204 7.11 37.30 10.37
CA GLY A 204 5.91 36.60 9.89
C GLY A 204 5.82 35.11 10.24
N ARG A 205 5.53 34.79 11.51
CA ARG A 205 5.30 33.41 11.94
C ARG A 205 3.86 33.05 11.59
N HIS A 206 3.70 32.41 10.42
CA HIS A 206 2.42 31.89 9.91
C HIS A 206 2.31 30.37 10.01
N ASP A 207 3.14 29.73 10.83
CA ASP A 207 3.10 28.28 11.01
C ASP A 207 1.95 27.91 11.97
N SER A 208 1.06 27.01 11.55
CA SER A 208 -0.08 26.50 12.35
C SER A 208 0.19 25.12 12.96
N SER A 209 1.42 24.63 12.84
CA SER A 209 1.89 23.30 13.27
C SER A 209 1.75 22.96 14.76
N HIS A 210 1.43 23.94 15.61
CA HIS A 210 1.29 23.80 17.06
C HIS A 210 -0.16 23.78 17.54
N ILE A 211 -1.13 23.84 16.63
CA ILE A 211 -2.55 23.75 16.92
C ILE A 211 -2.98 22.27 16.87
N ASP A 212 -2.83 21.57 17.99
CA ASP A 212 -3.31 20.20 18.17
C ASP A 212 -4.59 20.21 19.02
N CYS A 213 -5.67 20.73 18.42
CA CYS A 213 -7.00 20.64 19.01
C CYS A 213 -7.68 19.37 18.48
N GLY A 214 -7.72 18.34 19.33
CA GLY A 214 -8.45 17.10 19.06
C GLY A 214 -9.94 17.35 18.81
N PRO A 215 -10.68 16.33 18.31
CA PRO A 215 -12.07 16.47 17.87
C PRO A 215 -13.00 17.04 18.94
N ASP A 216 -12.68 16.84 20.21
CA ASP A 216 -13.46 17.33 21.36
C ASP A 216 -13.42 18.84 21.59
N ALA A 217 -12.37 19.53 21.10
CA ALA A 217 -12.18 20.95 21.37
C ALA A 217 -13.30 21.82 20.78
N VAL A 218 -13.80 21.47 19.58
CA VAL A 218 -14.96 22.15 18.96
C VAL A 218 -16.20 21.99 19.82
N PHE A 219 -16.47 20.75 20.25
CA PHE A 219 -17.67 20.44 21.01
C PHE A 219 -17.65 21.09 22.39
N GLU A 220 -16.49 21.14 23.05
CA GLU A 220 -16.28 21.86 24.31
C GLU A 220 -16.48 23.38 24.13
N ASP A 221 -15.99 23.96 23.03
CA ASP A 221 -16.14 25.38 22.72
C ASP A 221 -17.56 25.80 22.32
N LEU A 222 -18.32 24.90 21.69
CA LEU A 222 -19.74 25.09 21.40
C LEU A 222 -20.58 24.93 22.67
N ALA A 223 -20.27 23.94 23.51
CA ALA A 223 -20.94 23.73 24.79
C ALA A 223 -20.73 24.92 25.75
N ARG A 224 -19.53 25.50 25.78
CA ARG A 224 -19.23 26.75 26.52
C ARG A 224 -20.10 27.94 26.10
N ARG A 225 -20.72 27.88 24.91
CA ARG A 225 -21.57 28.93 24.33
C ARG A 225 -23.06 28.54 24.31
N GLY A 226 -23.45 27.48 25.03
CA GLY A 226 -24.84 27.05 25.16
C GLY A 226 -25.38 26.28 23.96
N VAL A 227 -24.51 25.90 23.00
CA VAL A 227 -24.88 25.06 21.86
C VAL A 227 -24.53 23.61 22.20
N VAL A 228 -25.56 22.77 22.37
CA VAL A 228 -25.40 21.35 22.66
C VAL A 228 -25.58 20.54 21.38
N VAL A 229 -24.50 19.92 20.92
CA VAL A 229 -24.53 18.95 19.82
C VAL A 229 -24.69 17.55 20.43
N PRO A 230 -25.71 16.75 20.03
CA PRO A 230 -25.88 15.39 20.51
C PRO A 230 -24.66 14.53 20.17
N ARG A 231 -24.04 13.91 21.18
CA ARG A 231 -22.98 12.89 21.00
C ARG A 231 -23.60 11.50 20.96
N ALA A 232 -23.02 10.59 20.17
CA ALA A 232 -23.30 9.16 20.31
C ALA A 232 -22.80 8.67 21.67
N GLU A 233 -23.63 7.92 22.41
CA GLU A 233 -23.31 7.46 23.77
C GLU A 233 -22.01 6.63 23.81
N ASP A 234 -21.09 7.03 24.70
CA ASP A 234 -19.87 6.32 25.03
C ASP A 234 -20.18 5.04 25.84
N ASP A 235 -20.03 3.87 25.23
CA ASP A 235 -19.72 2.66 25.98
C ASP A 235 -18.21 2.64 26.30
N PRO A 236 -17.80 2.20 27.51
CA PRO A 236 -16.46 2.40 28.01
C PRO A 236 -15.44 1.72 27.10
N ALA A 237 -14.50 2.51 26.59
CA ALA A 237 -13.38 2.03 25.80
C ALA A 237 -12.69 0.85 26.52
N PRO A 238 -12.41 -0.28 25.84
CA PRO A 238 -11.52 -1.28 26.41
C PRO A 238 -10.17 -0.60 26.63
N ALA A 239 -9.66 -0.71 27.86
CA ALA A 239 -8.37 -0.19 28.26
C ALA A 239 -7.29 -0.67 27.29
N LEU A 240 -6.90 0.20 26.34
CA LEU A 240 -5.76 -0.02 25.48
C LEU A 240 -4.52 0.27 26.30
N ASP A 241 -3.82 -0.81 26.58
CA ASP A 241 -2.49 -0.84 27.15
C ASP A 241 -1.59 0.16 26.42
N ARG A 242 -1.18 1.20 27.16
CA ARG A 242 -0.23 2.20 26.72
C ARG A 242 1.14 1.55 26.65
N THR A 243 1.46 0.88 25.55
CA THR A 243 2.84 0.72 25.08
C THR A 243 2.87 0.32 23.60
N LEU A 244 2.89 1.31 22.71
CA LEU A 244 3.43 1.16 21.36
C LEU A 244 4.33 2.38 21.06
N PRO A 245 5.58 2.17 20.61
CA PRO A 245 6.46 3.26 20.23
C PRO A 245 5.99 3.89 18.91
N GLY A 246 6.24 5.20 18.79
CA GLY A 246 5.69 6.09 17.78
C GLY A 246 5.77 5.56 16.34
N ARG A 247 4.59 5.40 15.73
CA ARG A 247 4.44 5.36 14.28
C ARG A 247 4.47 6.81 13.82
N THR A 248 5.63 7.28 13.36
CA THR A 248 5.76 8.58 12.70
C THR A 248 4.85 8.59 11.48
N LYS A 249 3.70 9.25 11.59
CA LYS A 249 2.96 9.74 10.42
C LYS A 249 3.87 10.76 9.74
N LYS A 250 4.67 10.33 8.77
CA LYS A 250 5.15 11.26 7.74
C LYS A 250 3.92 11.65 6.93
N SER A 251 3.34 12.81 7.26
CA SER A 251 2.53 13.54 6.30
C SER A 251 3.38 13.72 5.05
N ALA A 252 2.90 13.23 3.92
CA ALA A 252 3.47 13.61 2.64
C ALA A 252 3.30 15.14 2.52
N PRO A 253 4.31 15.89 2.06
CA PRO A 253 4.14 17.31 1.80
C PRO A 253 3.03 17.48 0.78
N ALA A 254 2.20 18.50 0.95
CA ALA A 254 1.26 18.95 -0.07
C ALA A 254 2.06 19.33 -1.31
N MET A 255 2.13 18.42 -2.29
CA MET A 255 2.78 18.70 -3.56
C MET A 255 1.82 19.47 -4.46
N THR A 256 2.36 20.51 -5.11
CA THR A 256 2.01 20.91 -6.48
C THR A 256 1.77 19.67 -7.36
N GLY A 257 0.80 19.71 -8.27
CA GLY A 257 0.21 18.52 -8.90
C GLY A 257 1.23 17.46 -9.37
N PRO A 258 0.89 16.16 -9.38
CA PRO A 258 1.84 15.04 -9.57
C PRO A 258 2.72 15.14 -10.83
N ALA A 259 2.29 15.87 -11.87
CA ALA A 259 3.11 16.13 -13.06
C ALA A 259 4.26 17.13 -12.81
N GLU A 260 4.05 18.19 -12.03
CA GLU A 260 5.09 19.18 -11.71
C GLU A 260 6.19 18.56 -10.83
N ALA A 261 5.81 17.73 -9.86
CA ALA A 261 6.76 17.02 -9.03
C ALA A 261 7.59 16.01 -9.85
N LEU A 262 6.97 15.29 -10.78
CA LEU A 262 7.70 14.37 -11.67
C LEU A 262 8.69 15.11 -12.58
N ALA A 263 8.30 16.27 -13.11
CA ALA A 263 9.16 17.10 -13.95
C ALA A 263 10.42 17.58 -13.21
N GLN A 264 10.33 17.90 -11.91
CA GLN A 264 11.50 18.27 -11.08
C GLN A 264 12.54 17.14 -10.98
N HIS A 265 12.10 15.89 -11.15
CA HIS A 265 12.97 14.71 -11.16
C HIS A 265 13.30 14.22 -12.57
N GLY A 266 13.06 15.05 -13.60
CA GLY A 266 13.37 14.72 -14.98
C GLY A 266 12.47 13.66 -15.61
N ILE A 267 11.28 13.42 -15.03
CA ILE A 267 10.32 12.44 -15.55
C ILE A 267 9.25 13.17 -16.36
N ASP A 268 9.33 13.06 -17.68
CA ASP A 268 8.26 13.48 -18.57
C ASP A 268 7.08 12.52 -18.46
N THR A 269 5.91 13.02 -18.06
CA THR A 269 4.71 12.21 -17.92
C THR A 269 4.15 11.71 -19.25
N ASP A 270 4.53 12.34 -20.36
CA ASP A 270 4.11 11.93 -21.71
C ASP A 270 5.04 10.87 -22.33
N ASP A 271 6.26 10.72 -21.80
CA ASP A 271 7.12 9.57 -22.09
C ASP A 271 6.66 8.36 -21.26
N ILE A 272 5.89 7.48 -21.92
CA ILE A 272 5.33 6.28 -21.29
C ILE A 272 6.41 5.30 -20.82
N GLU A 273 7.54 5.18 -21.53
CA GLU A 273 8.60 4.24 -21.14
C GLU A 273 9.33 4.76 -19.90
N LEU A 274 9.65 6.06 -19.87
CA LEU A 274 10.26 6.69 -18.70
C LEU A 274 9.34 6.66 -17.48
N LEU A 275 8.04 6.93 -17.68
CA LEU A 275 7.03 6.85 -16.64
C LEU A 275 6.88 5.40 -16.12
N LEU A 276 6.98 4.40 -16.99
CA LEU A 276 6.93 2.99 -16.61
C LEU A 276 8.15 2.58 -15.78
N ASP A 277 9.33 3.04 -16.17
CA ASP A 277 10.57 2.80 -15.43
C ASP A 277 10.47 3.41 -14.02
N ALA A 278 10.09 4.68 -13.92
CA ALA A 278 9.90 5.34 -12.63
C ALA A 278 8.80 4.67 -11.77
N ALA A 279 7.70 4.24 -12.39
CA ALA A 279 6.63 3.52 -11.70
C ALA A 279 7.07 2.13 -11.21
N ALA A 280 7.91 1.42 -11.96
CA ALA A 280 8.47 0.14 -11.52
C ALA A 280 9.39 0.32 -10.31
N ALA A 281 10.24 1.35 -10.32
CA ALA A 281 11.06 1.73 -9.16
C ALA A 281 10.18 2.09 -7.95
N GLY A 282 9.09 2.81 -8.18
CA GLY A 282 8.09 3.15 -7.16
C GLY A 282 7.41 1.93 -6.55
N LEU A 283 6.97 0.99 -7.39
CA LEU A 283 6.33 -0.24 -6.91
C LEU A 283 7.25 -1.04 -5.99
N VAL A 284 8.53 -1.18 -6.36
CA VAL A 284 9.53 -1.86 -5.54
C VAL A 284 9.78 -1.11 -4.23
N THR A 285 9.85 0.23 -4.30
CA THR A 285 10.07 1.07 -3.11
C THR A 285 8.92 0.93 -2.11
N ASP A 286 7.67 1.12 -2.58
CA ASP A 286 6.45 1.04 -1.79
C ASP A 286 6.15 -0.34 -1.24
N ALA A 287 6.24 -1.38 -2.09
CA ALA A 287 5.79 -2.71 -1.75
C ALA A 287 6.85 -3.51 -0.99
N TRP A 288 8.13 -3.31 -1.31
CA TRP A 288 9.18 -4.21 -0.84
C TRP A 288 10.24 -3.50 0.01
N HIS A 289 10.79 -2.37 -0.45
CA HIS A 289 11.90 -1.72 0.25
C HIS A 289 11.48 -1.13 1.60
N ASP A 290 10.35 -0.43 1.66
CA ASP A 290 9.83 0.12 2.91
C ASP A 290 9.54 -0.97 3.94
N ALA A 291 8.92 -2.08 3.50
CA ALA A 291 8.63 -3.23 4.34
C ALA A 291 9.90 -3.90 4.86
N LEU A 292 10.94 -4.02 4.02
CA LEU A 292 12.23 -4.56 4.44
C LEU A 292 12.86 -3.67 5.53
N LEU A 293 12.67 -2.36 5.43
CA LEU A 293 13.20 -1.42 6.42
C LEU A 293 12.43 -1.46 7.75
N SER A 294 11.10 -1.56 7.71
CA SER A 294 10.22 -1.47 8.89
C SER A 294 9.93 -2.81 9.56
N GLU A 295 9.74 -3.88 8.79
CA GLU A 295 9.22 -5.16 9.30
C GLU A 295 10.32 -6.19 9.59
N ILE A 296 11.46 -6.11 8.89
CA ILE A 296 12.59 -7.03 9.12
C ILE A 296 13.59 -6.41 10.10
N PRO A 297 13.84 -7.05 11.27
CA PRO A 297 14.75 -6.50 12.26
C PRO A 297 16.19 -6.42 11.72
N ALA A 298 16.95 -5.40 12.16
CA ALA A 298 18.30 -5.14 11.65
C ALA A 298 19.26 -6.34 11.75
N THR A 299 19.11 -7.18 12.77
CA THR A 299 19.91 -8.40 12.99
C THR A 299 19.62 -9.53 12.00
N ALA A 300 18.53 -9.42 11.24
CA ALA A 300 18.09 -10.38 10.24
C ALA A 300 18.13 -9.79 8.82
N LYS A 301 18.69 -8.59 8.65
CA LYS A 301 18.78 -7.94 7.35
C LYS A 301 19.93 -8.57 6.53
N PRO A 302 19.68 -8.80 5.23
CA PRO A 302 20.72 -9.25 4.31
C PRO A 302 21.78 -8.17 4.09
N ALA A 303 22.91 -8.57 3.52
CA ALA A 303 24.00 -7.65 3.22
C ALA A 303 23.56 -6.59 2.20
N PRO A 304 24.12 -5.37 2.23
CA PRO A 304 23.73 -4.29 1.32
C PRO A 304 23.79 -4.67 -0.17
N GLY A 305 24.79 -5.45 -0.58
CA GLY A 305 24.91 -5.95 -1.95
C GLY A 305 23.78 -6.88 -2.38
N GLU A 306 23.27 -7.71 -1.46
CA GLU A 306 22.12 -8.59 -1.69
C GLU A 306 20.82 -7.79 -1.83
N ILE A 307 20.66 -6.75 -1.01
CA ILE A 307 19.51 -5.82 -1.09
C ILE A 307 19.51 -5.12 -2.46
N LEU A 308 20.66 -4.62 -2.91
CA LEU A 308 20.79 -3.92 -4.19
C LEU A 308 20.50 -4.85 -5.37
N ALA A 309 21.04 -6.08 -5.34
CA ALA A 309 20.79 -7.08 -6.37
C ALA A 309 19.30 -7.45 -6.43
N GLN A 310 18.68 -7.73 -5.28
CA GLN A 310 17.27 -8.09 -5.21
C GLN A 310 16.36 -6.95 -5.66
N ARG A 311 16.68 -5.71 -5.28
CA ARG A 311 15.95 -4.51 -5.73
C ARG A 311 15.97 -4.38 -7.25
N ALA A 312 17.12 -4.59 -7.88
CA ALA A 312 17.26 -4.50 -9.33
C ALA A 312 16.50 -5.62 -10.09
N ASP A 313 16.50 -6.85 -9.57
CA ASP A 313 15.68 -7.93 -10.14
C ASP A 313 14.18 -7.65 -9.97
N LEU A 314 13.76 -7.22 -8.78
CA LEU A 314 12.38 -6.86 -8.50
C LEU A 314 11.90 -5.69 -9.36
N TYR A 315 12.76 -4.71 -9.66
CA TYR A 315 12.46 -3.64 -10.61
C TYR A 315 12.10 -4.20 -11.99
N ARG A 316 12.93 -5.08 -12.56
CA ARG A 316 12.67 -5.67 -13.89
C ARG A 316 11.37 -6.47 -13.90
N ARG A 317 11.07 -7.17 -12.79
CA ARG A 317 9.80 -7.90 -12.62
C ARG A 317 8.60 -6.97 -12.46
N ALA A 318 8.74 -5.89 -11.69
CA ALA A 318 7.73 -4.86 -11.51
C ALA A 318 7.39 -4.22 -12.86
N ARG A 319 8.41 -3.83 -13.63
CA ARG A 319 8.24 -3.29 -14.98
C ARG A 319 7.47 -4.25 -15.89
N ARG A 320 7.87 -5.53 -15.95
CA ARG A 320 7.16 -6.56 -16.73
C ARG A 320 5.71 -6.73 -16.28
N ALA A 321 5.47 -6.73 -14.96
CA ALA A 321 4.15 -6.86 -14.39
C ALA A 321 3.27 -5.64 -14.70
N LEU A 322 3.81 -4.43 -14.67
CA LEU A 322 3.12 -3.19 -15.03
C LEU A 322 2.79 -3.15 -16.52
N VAL A 323 3.70 -3.58 -17.40
CA VAL A 323 3.43 -3.72 -18.83
C VAL A 323 2.31 -4.73 -19.07
N ALA A 324 2.41 -5.93 -18.48
CA ALA A 324 1.36 -6.95 -18.60
C ALA A 324 0.03 -6.47 -18.02
N ALA A 325 0.04 -5.66 -16.96
CA ALA A 325 -1.18 -5.13 -16.34
C ALA A 325 -1.93 -4.13 -17.23
N ARG A 326 -1.27 -3.56 -18.25
CA ARG A 326 -1.93 -2.73 -19.27
C ARG A 326 -2.90 -3.55 -20.12
N ASP A 327 -2.48 -4.75 -20.51
CA ASP A 327 -3.19 -5.59 -21.50
C ASP A 327 -4.05 -6.66 -20.82
N ASP A 328 -3.49 -7.35 -19.82
CA ASP A 328 -4.14 -8.46 -19.09
C ASP A 328 -4.89 -8.00 -17.84
N GLY A 329 -4.78 -6.71 -17.50
CA GLY A 329 -5.39 -6.10 -16.33
C GLY A 329 -4.59 -6.28 -15.03
N PRO A 330 -5.08 -5.70 -13.92
CA PRO A 330 -4.30 -5.55 -12.67
C PRO A 330 -3.86 -6.86 -12.02
N GLN A 331 -4.49 -7.98 -12.37
CA GLN A 331 -4.13 -9.30 -11.87
C GLN A 331 -2.70 -9.72 -12.27
N ALA A 332 -2.14 -9.14 -13.34
CA ALA A 332 -0.75 -9.38 -13.75
C ALA A 332 0.28 -8.99 -12.68
N LEU A 333 -0.07 -8.07 -11.76
CA LEU A 333 0.79 -7.68 -10.63
C LEU A 333 1.08 -8.84 -9.67
N ARG A 334 0.27 -9.91 -9.68
CA ARG A 334 0.51 -11.11 -8.87
C ARG A 334 1.82 -11.83 -9.23
N ALA A 335 2.31 -11.68 -10.45
CA ALA A 335 3.60 -12.25 -10.85
C ALA A 335 4.77 -11.58 -10.12
N PHE A 336 4.68 -10.27 -9.88
CA PHE A 336 5.63 -9.55 -9.04
C PHE A 336 5.48 -9.97 -7.57
N GLN A 337 4.25 -9.99 -7.05
CA GLN A 337 3.93 -10.37 -5.67
C GLN A 337 4.53 -11.75 -5.33
N ALA A 338 4.29 -12.76 -6.17
CA ALA A 338 4.75 -14.12 -5.94
C ALA A 338 6.27 -14.27 -5.77
N VAL A 339 7.05 -13.35 -6.34
CA VAL A 339 8.51 -13.32 -6.18
C VAL A 339 8.90 -12.46 -5.00
N ALA A 340 8.31 -11.27 -4.87
CA ALA A 340 8.64 -10.31 -3.81
C ALA A 340 8.34 -10.87 -2.41
N SER A 341 7.28 -11.66 -2.25
CA SER A 341 6.86 -12.27 -0.98
C SER A 341 7.33 -13.72 -0.79
N SER A 342 8.15 -14.25 -1.70
CA SER A 342 8.59 -15.64 -1.62
C SER A 342 9.55 -15.88 -0.47
N VAL A 343 9.18 -16.81 0.40
CA VAL A 343 9.99 -17.21 1.55
C VAL A 343 11.13 -18.16 1.17
N ASP A 344 10.93 -18.89 0.06
CA ASP A 344 11.78 -19.98 -0.41
C ASP A 344 12.79 -19.57 -1.48
N LEU A 345 12.52 -18.49 -2.21
CA LEU A 345 13.34 -18.12 -3.36
C LEU A 345 14.63 -17.45 -2.88
N PRO A 346 15.81 -17.94 -3.35
CA PRO A 346 17.06 -17.23 -3.17
C PRO A 346 16.97 -15.85 -3.82
N TRP A 347 17.59 -14.87 -3.17
CA TRP A 347 17.67 -13.51 -3.69
C TRP A 347 18.57 -13.43 -4.93
N ALA A 348 18.35 -12.39 -5.73
CA ALA A 348 19.07 -12.19 -6.98
C ALA A 348 20.57 -11.92 -6.76
N GLY A 349 21.33 -11.91 -7.86
CA GLY A 349 22.78 -11.72 -7.82
C GLY A 349 23.56 -12.91 -7.28
N GLY A 350 22.99 -14.12 -7.35
CA GLY A 350 23.63 -15.35 -6.86
C GLY A 350 23.70 -15.44 -5.34
N SER A 351 22.94 -14.60 -4.61
CA SER A 351 22.86 -14.62 -3.16
C SER A 351 22.24 -15.95 -2.69
N PRO A 352 22.80 -16.58 -1.65
CA PRO A 352 22.17 -17.73 -1.00
C PRO A 352 21.00 -17.33 -0.09
N PHE A 353 20.87 -16.04 0.24
CA PHE A 353 19.90 -15.55 1.21
C PHE A 353 18.47 -15.86 0.77
N THR A 354 17.70 -16.41 1.71
CA THR A 354 16.25 -16.55 1.62
C THR A 354 15.58 -15.86 2.80
N LEU A 355 14.34 -15.39 2.62
CA LEU A 355 13.57 -14.82 3.74
C LEU A 355 13.37 -15.85 4.87
N ARG A 356 13.32 -17.15 4.56
CA ARG A 356 13.29 -18.21 5.59
C ARG A 356 14.50 -18.18 6.50
N GLU A 357 15.69 -17.98 5.93
CA GLU A 357 16.95 -18.01 6.65
C GLU A 357 17.14 -16.81 7.57
N SER A 358 16.39 -15.72 7.36
CA SER A 358 16.37 -14.54 8.24
C SER A 358 15.94 -14.89 9.68
N ARG A 359 15.22 -16.01 9.88
CA ARG A 359 14.64 -16.46 11.17
C ARG A 359 13.77 -15.40 11.88
N ALA A 360 13.45 -14.30 11.20
CA ALA A 360 12.52 -13.29 11.66
C ALA A 360 11.07 -13.71 11.35
N ALA A 361 10.11 -13.16 12.08
CA ALA A 361 8.70 -13.23 11.70
C ALA A 361 8.54 -12.44 10.39
N THR A 362 8.26 -13.14 9.29
CA THR A 362 8.16 -12.54 7.93
C THR A 362 6.71 -12.31 7.52
N GLU A 363 5.76 -12.67 8.38
CA GLU A 363 4.32 -12.56 8.13
C GLU A 363 3.90 -11.11 7.87
N ASN A 364 4.37 -10.16 8.67
CA ASN A 364 4.06 -8.74 8.48
C ASN A 364 4.67 -8.18 7.18
N PHE A 365 5.89 -8.62 6.84
CA PHE A 365 6.55 -8.25 5.60
C PHE A 365 5.78 -8.75 4.37
N ILE A 366 5.36 -10.02 4.38
CA ILE A 366 4.55 -10.63 3.32
C ILE A 366 3.19 -9.94 3.22
N GLN A 367 2.53 -9.72 4.36
CA GLN A 367 1.23 -9.05 4.41
C GLN A 367 1.30 -7.62 3.87
N HIS A 368 2.38 -6.89 4.15
CA HIS A 368 2.59 -5.55 3.58
C HIS A 368 2.70 -5.60 2.06
N ILE A 369 3.50 -6.51 1.50
CA ILE A 369 3.59 -6.69 0.04
C ILE A 369 2.22 -6.99 -0.55
N ASP A 370 1.49 -7.93 0.06
CA ASP A 370 0.16 -8.34 -0.38
C ASP A 370 -0.83 -7.15 -0.36
N ASP A 371 -0.81 -6.36 0.70
CA ASP A 371 -1.66 -5.17 0.86
C ASP A 371 -1.31 -4.08 -0.15
N ARG A 372 -0.02 -3.82 -0.40
CA ARG A 372 0.42 -2.84 -1.39
C ARG A 372 0.07 -3.26 -2.81
N ILE A 373 0.20 -4.54 -3.15
CA ILE A 373 -0.17 -5.06 -4.48
C ILE A 373 -1.68 -5.07 -4.66
N ARG A 374 -2.45 -5.46 -3.63
CA ARG A 374 -3.91 -5.38 -3.64
C ARG A 374 -4.37 -3.93 -3.84
N TYR A 375 -3.83 -3.00 -3.06
CA TYR A 375 -4.12 -1.57 -3.16
C TYR A 375 -3.82 -1.03 -4.56
N THR A 376 -2.64 -1.32 -5.10
CA THR A 376 -2.23 -0.90 -6.44
C THR A 376 -3.15 -1.48 -7.51
N SER A 377 -3.57 -2.75 -7.34
CA SER A 377 -4.50 -3.40 -8.26
C SER A 377 -5.90 -2.79 -8.22
N GLU A 378 -6.40 -2.44 -7.04
CA GLU A 378 -7.69 -1.76 -6.84
C GLU A 378 -7.66 -0.36 -7.47
N LEU A 379 -6.61 0.41 -7.17
CA LEU A 379 -6.40 1.74 -7.74
C LEU A 379 -6.34 1.69 -9.27
N MET A 380 -5.73 0.65 -9.84
CA MET A 380 -5.66 0.46 -11.29
C MET A 380 -7.04 0.17 -11.91
N ARG A 381 -7.95 -0.51 -11.18
CA ARG A 381 -9.34 -0.73 -11.63
C ARG A 381 -10.16 0.55 -11.57
N GLU A 382 -9.95 1.36 -10.53
CA GLU A 382 -10.75 2.56 -10.26
C GLU A 382 -10.31 3.76 -11.11
N GLN A 383 -8.99 3.99 -11.21
CA GLN A 383 -8.42 5.20 -11.80
C GLN A 383 -7.67 4.94 -13.11
N GLY A 384 -7.57 3.67 -13.51
CA GLY A 384 -6.88 3.25 -14.72
C GLY A 384 -5.37 3.13 -14.56
N TRP A 385 -4.77 2.43 -15.53
CA TRP A 385 -3.34 2.10 -15.55
C TRP A 385 -2.41 3.31 -15.45
N ARG A 386 -2.66 4.36 -16.26
CA ARG A 386 -1.81 5.56 -16.31
C ARG A 386 -1.80 6.33 -14.99
N ALA A 387 -2.94 6.43 -14.28
CA ALA A 387 -3.01 7.11 -12.98
C ALA A 387 -2.15 6.40 -11.93
N VAL A 388 -2.15 5.06 -11.95
CA VAL A 388 -1.30 4.26 -11.07
C VAL A 388 0.19 4.48 -11.37
N LEU A 389 0.58 4.54 -12.65
CA LEU A 389 1.97 4.83 -12.99
C LEU A 389 2.43 6.19 -12.46
N LEU A 390 1.62 7.23 -12.64
CA LEU A 390 1.93 8.58 -12.14
C LEU A 390 2.13 8.58 -10.61
N ARG A 391 1.28 7.88 -9.88
CA ARG A 391 1.40 7.77 -8.43
C ARG A 391 2.67 7.03 -8.00
N LEU A 392 2.94 5.89 -8.61
CA LEU A 392 4.12 5.08 -8.28
C LEU A 392 5.40 5.85 -8.62
N ALA A 393 5.43 6.49 -9.79
CA ALA A 393 6.54 7.34 -10.20
C ALA A 393 6.75 8.51 -9.24
N ALA A 394 5.68 9.19 -8.80
CA ALA A 394 5.80 10.28 -7.82
C ALA A 394 6.36 9.79 -6.49
N SER A 395 5.92 8.60 -6.03
CA SER A 395 6.47 7.97 -4.83
C SER A 395 7.97 7.68 -4.96
N ALA A 396 8.41 7.16 -6.12
CA ALA A 396 9.82 6.92 -6.41
C ALA A 396 10.62 8.22 -6.45
N ALA A 397 10.11 9.23 -7.14
CA ALA A 397 10.75 10.53 -7.29
C ALA A 397 11.04 11.18 -5.93
N SER A 398 10.08 11.16 -5.01
CA SER A 398 10.25 11.77 -3.69
C SER A 398 11.13 10.97 -2.72
N ARG A 399 11.28 9.66 -2.91
CA ARG A 399 11.84 8.76 -1.86
C ARG A 399 13.06 7.97 -2.30
N ALA A 400 13.24 7.85 -3.61
CA ALA A 400 14.19 6.98 -4.27
C ALA A 400 14.69 7.57 -5.61
N PRO A 401 14.99 8.88 -5.72
CA PRO A 401 15.28 9.53 -7.01
C PRO A 401 16.52 8.95 -7.73
N ASP A 402 17.42 8.33 -6.97
CA ASP A 402 18.68 7.77 -7.46
C ASP A 402 18.65 6.23 -7.52
N HIS A 403 17.49 5.58 -7.46
CA HIS A 403 17.40 4.12 -7.57
C HIS A 403 17.43 3.65 -9.03
N PHE A 404 17.83 2.40 -9.26
CA PHE A 404 17.77 1.76 -10.58
C PHE A 404 16.36 1.87 -11.20
N GLY A 405 16.30 2.39 -12.43
CA GLY A 405 15.05 2.73 -13.13
C GLY A 405 14.64 4.20 -13.05
N MET A 406 15.34 5.01 -12.25
CA MET A 406 15.11 6.45 -12.17
C MET A 406 16.13 7.23 -13.01
N PRO A 407 15.80 8.44 -13.50
CA PRO A 407 16.72 9.27 -14.29
C PRO A 407 18.07 9.52 -13.62
N GLY A 408 18.10 9.70 -12.29
CA GLY A 408 19.33 9.95 -11.53
C GLY A 408 20.29 8.75 -11.45
N TRP A 409 19.85 7.54 -11.83
CA TRP A 409 20.66 6.34 -11.74
C TRP A 409 21.92 6.40 -12.61
N ALA A 410 21.81 6.91 -13.84
CA ALA A 410 22.92 6.94 -14.79
C ALA A 410 24.08 7.81 -14.27
N ASP A 411 23.78 8.99 -13.74
CA ASP A 411 24.77 9.89 -13.13
C ASP A 411 25.43 9.25 -11.92
N ARG A 412 24.66 8.51 -11.13
CA ARG A 412 25.17 7.76 -9.97
C ARG A 412 26.11 6.63 -10.39
N VAL A 413 25.78 5.87 -11.44
CA VAL A 413 26.66 4.83 -12.00
C VAL A 413 27.94 5.44 -12.57
N ALA A 414 27.85 6.54 -13.31
CA ALA A 414 29.02 7.25 -13.83
C ALA A 414 29.95 7.72 -12.69
N SER A 415 29.37 8.24 -11.60
CA SER A 415 30.12 8.63 -10.42
C SER A 415 30.78 7.44 -9.71
N VAL A 416 30.10 6.29 -9.62
CA VAL A 416 30.67 5.07 -9.01
C VAL A 416 31.80 4.51 -9.87
N THR A 417 31.60 4.42 -11.18
CA THR A 417 32.60 3.89 -12.11
C THR A 417 33.88 4.73 -12.08
N ARG A 418 33.77 6.05 -11.97
CA ARG A 418 34.92 6.96 -11.79
C ARG A 418 35.69 6.66 -10.51
N HIS A 419 34.98 6.50 -9.38
CA HIS A 419 35.59 6.15 -8.09
C HIS A 419 36.28 4.77 -8.14
N LEU A 420 35.66 3.79 -8.78
CA LEU A 420 36.23 2.45 -8.96
C LEU A 420 37.52 2.44 -9.80
N ALA A 421 37.67 3.39 -10.74
CA ALA A 421 38.88 3.55 -11.52
C ALA A 421 40.07 4.07 -10.69
N GLU A 422 39.80 4.79 -9.60
CA GLU A 422 40.80 5.39 -8.71
C GLU A 422 41.20 4.46 -7.55
N LEU A 423 40.38 3.45 -7.25
CA LEU A 423 40.62 2.50 -6.17
C LEU A 423 41.64 1.41 -6.53
N ASP A 424 42.41 0.98 -5.53
CA ASP A 424 43.12 -0.30 -5.60
C ASP A 424 42.10 -1.44 -5.58
N ARG A 425 42.06 -2.23 -6.67
CA ARG A 425 41.13 -3.35 -6.89
C ARG A 425 41.81 -4.71 -6.75
N SER A 426 43.00 -4.76 -6.13
CA SER A 426 43.76 -6.02 -5.98
C SER A 426 43.01 -7.09 -5.17
N ASP A 427 42.10 -6.68 -4.29
CA ASP A 427 41.22 -7.55 -3.49
C ASP A 427 39.77 -7.59 -4.00
N ALA A 428 39.50 -7.02 -5.18
CA ALA A 428 38.16 -6.95 -5.74
C ALA A 428 37.67 -8.30 -6.30
N PRO A 429 36.36 -8.58 -6.23
CA PRO A 429 35.77 -9.73 -6.92
C PRO A 429 36.12 -9.74 -8.42
N PRO A 430 36.31 -10.92 -9.05
CA PRO A 430 36.71 -11.01 -10.46
C PRO A 430 35.76 -10.29 -11.43
N ALA A 431 34.47 -10.19 -11.06
CA ALA A 431 33.46 -9.46 -11.82
C ALA A 431 33.77 -7.95 -11.97
N LEU A 432 34.63 -7.39 -11.11
CA LEU A 432 35.03 -5.98 -11.13
C LEU A 432 36.33 -5.72 -11.91
N ALA A 433 36.90 -6.73 -12.58
CA ALA A 433 38.16 -6.57 -13.31
C ALA A 433 38.03 -5.61 -14.50
N ASP A 434 36.95 -5.74 -15.28
CA ASP A 434 36.65 -4.90 -16.45
C ASP A 434 35.63 -3.81 -16.09
N LEU A 435 36.11 -2.58 -15.91
CA LEU A 435 35.25 -1.46 -15.51
C LEU A 435 34.24 -1.07 -16.59
N GLY A 436 34.52 -1.30 -17.88
CA GLY A 436 33.55 -1.02 -18.94
C GLY A 436 32.38 -2.00 -18.90
N ALA A 437 32.66 -3.27 -18.63
CA ALA A 437 31.64 -4.28 -18.39
C ALA A 437 30.84 -4.00 -17.10
N VAL A 438 31.52 -3.52 -16.04
CA VAL A 438 30.86 -3.13 -14.78
C VAL A 438 29.90 -1.97 -14.99
N GLU A 439 30.34 -0.90 -15.67
CA GLU A 439 29.49 0.26 -15.97
C GLU A 439 28.24 -0.17 -16.76
N THR A 440 28.43 -0.97 -17.80
CA THR A 440 27.33 -1.51 -18.61
C THR A 440 26.34 -2.32 -17.76
N LEU A 441 26.84 -3.23 -16.91
CA LEU A 441 25.98 -4.03 -16.04
C LEU A 441 25.25 -3.19 -14.99
N LEU A 442 25.91 -2.19 -14.41
CA LEU A 442 25.27 -1.27 -13.47
C LEU A 442 24.18 -0.42 -14.16
N VAL A 443 24.36 -0.03 -15.42
CA VAL A 443 23.33 0.72 -16.16
C VAL A 443 22.15 -0.16 -16.56
N GLU A 444 22.38 -1.41 -16.98
CA GLU A 444 21.34 -2.23 -17.63
C GLU A 444 20.70 -3.29 -16.73
N ALA A 445 21.49 -3.91 -15.85
CA ALA A 445 21.06 -5.04 -15.03
C ALA A 445 21.99 -5.24 -13.81
N PRO A 446 21.93 -4.35 -12.80
CA PRO A 446 22.83 -4.40 -11.64
C PRO A 446 22.86 -5.77 -10.95
N ASP A 447 21.71 -6.45 -10.90
CA ASP A 447 21.57 -7.79 -10.31
C ASP A 447 22.50 -8.83 -10.96
N ARG A 448 22.88 -8.66 -12.23
CA ARG A 448 23.77 -9.58 -12.94
C ARG A 448 25.25 -9.40 -12.59
N LEU A 449 25.62 -8.29 -11.95
CA LEU A 449 26.99 -8.08 -11.46
C LEU A 449 27.31 -9.02 -10.27
N GLY A 450 26.28 -9.43 -9.53
CA GLY A 450 26.39 -10.32 -8.38
C GLY A 450 26.42 -9.58 -7.05
N ALA A 451 25.82 -10.18 -6.01
CA ALA A 451 25.66 -9.57 -4.70
C ALA A 451 27.01 -9.25 -4.03
N ASP A 452 28.01 -10.12 -4.20
CA ASP A 452 29.36 -9.92 -3.64
C ASP A 452 30.07 -8.70 -4.25
N ALA A 453 29.96 -8.55 -5.57
CA ALA A 453 30.56 -7.42 -6.29
C ALA A 453 29.87 -6.10 -5.93
N LEU A 454 28.53 -6.11 -5.85
CA LEU A 454 27.75 -4.96 -5.39
C LEU A 454 28.05 -4.61 -3.93
N GLY A 455 28.21 -5.62 -3.06
CA GLY A 455 28.60 -5.43 -1.67
C GLY A 455 29.98 -4.77 -1.56
N TRP A 456 30.97 -5.27 -2.31
CA TRP A 456 32.32 -4.70 -2.34
C TRP A 456 32.33 -3.22 -2.76
N ILE A 457 31.50 -2.85 -3.75
CA ILE A 457 31.34 -1.46 -4.21
C ILE A 457 30.74 -0.60 -3.09
N LEU A 458 29.68 -1.08 -2.42
CA LEU A 458 28.99 -0.35 -1.36
C LEU A 458 29.88 -0.13 -0.13
N ASP A 459 30.66 -1.13 0.27
CA ASP A 459 31.57 -1.05 1.43
C ASP A 459 32.66 0.02 1.26
N ARG A 460 33.06 0.31 0.01
CA ARG A 460 34.10 1.29 -0.33
C ARG A 460 33.52 2.65 -0.74
N ARG A 461 32.21 2.83 -0.58
CA ARG A 461 31.52 4.11 -0.76
C ARG A 461 30.31 4.29 0.18
N PRO A 462 30.53 4.33 1.50
CA PRO A 462 29.45 4.38 2.49
C PRO A 462 28.62 5.67 2.45
N GLU A 463 29.14 6.78 1.90
CA GLU A 463 28.45 8.09 1.90
C GLU A 463 27.45 8.27 0.73
N ALA A 464 27.36 7.32 -0.21
CA ALA A 464 26.47 7.42 -1.36
C ALA A 464 26.00 6.03 -1.84
N ALA A 465 25.32 5.28 -0.97
CA ALA A 465 24.85 3.93 -1.26
C ALA A 465 23.93 3.90 -2.49
N LEU A 466 24.31 3.11 -3.50
CA LEU A 466 23.59 2.85 -4.75
C LEU A 466 22.12 2.49 -4.52
#